data_AF-A0A957U9B7-F1
#
_entry.id   AF-A0A957U9B7-F1
#
_cell.length_a   1.000
_cell.length_b   1.000
_cell.length_c   1.000
_cell.angle_alpha   90.00
_cell.angle_beta   90.00
_cell.angle_gamma   90.00
#
_symmetry.space_group_name_H-M   'P 1'
#
loop_
_entity.id
_entity.type
_entity.pdbx_description
1 polymer ?
#
loop_
_entity_poly.entity_id
_entity_poly.type
_entity_poly.pdbx_seq_one_letter_code
_entity_poly.pdbx_strand_id
1 'polypeptide(L)'
;MSQTHPFDLVVLDLDGTIINAYERAPISQAVHDTIAAVQALGVPVTIGSGRTLDYIRNHIPGDLRLTHPVIATQGAVIGDPVTGHVLAEVHLPLDSARA
;
A
#
# COMPACT_ATOMS: atom_id res chain seq x y z
N MET A 1 -9.69 -26.60 6.86
CA MET A 1 -9.02 -27.03 5.60
C MET A 1 -8.29 -25.81 5.08
N SER A 2 -6.97 -25.87 4.89
CA SER A 2 -6.22 -24.75 4.31
C SER A 2 -6.64 -24.63 2.84
N GLN A 3 -7.30 -23.53 2.49
CA GLN A 3 -7.59 -23.19 1.10
C GLN A 3 -6.25 -22.90 0.44
N THR A 4 -5.84 -23.72 -0.53
CA THR A 4 -4.63 -23.47 -1.30
C THR A 4 -4.93 -22.43 -2.36
N HIS A 5 -4.58 -21.17 -2.10
CA HIS A 5 -4.52 -20.13 -3.12
C HIS A 5 -3.15 -20.15 -3.82
N PRO A 6 -3.06 -19.82 -5.12
CA PRO A 6 -1.79 -19.78 -5.85
C PRO A 6 -0.88 -18.63 -5.40
N PHE A 7 -1.40 -17.66 -4.65
CA PHE A 7 -0.67 -16.49 -4.16
C PHE A 7 -0.99 -16.26 -2.68
N ASP A 8 0.03 -15.97 -1.88
CA ASP A 8 -0.10 -15.70 -0.45
C ASP A 8 -0.31 -14.21 -0.12
N LEU A 9 -0.01 -13.31 -1.05
CA LEU A 9 -0.11 -11.86 -0.89
C LEU A 9 -0.12 -11.16 -2.25
N VAL A 10 -0.92 -10.10 -2.38
CA VAL A 10 -0.85 -9.16 -3.50
C VAL A 10 -0.41 -7.80 -2.97
N VAL A 11 0.57 -7.19 -3.65
CA VAL A 11 1.05 -5.84 -3.35
C VAL A 11 0.79 -4.96 -4.57
N LEU A 12 0.06 -3.86 -4.37
CA LEU A 12 -0.27 -2.91 -5.43
C LEU A 12 0.53 -1.63 -5.25
N ASP A 13 1.10 -1.13 -6.35
CA ASP A 13 1.54 0.27 -6.39
C ASP A 13 0.35 1.23 -6.56
N LEU A 14 0.58 2.52 -6.29
CA LEU A 14 -0.40 3.58 -6.38
C LEU A 14 -0.33 4.32 -7.73
N ASP A 15 0.63 5.23 -7.87
CA ASP A 15 0.69 6.24 -8.93
C ASP A 15 0.94 5.65 -10.31
N GLY A 16 -0.03 5.78 -11.22
CA GLY A 16 0.03 5.15 -12.55
C GLY A 16 -0.36 3.68 -12.55
N THR A 17 -0.76 3.14 -11.38
CA THR A 17 -1.20 1.75 -11.21
C THR A 17 -2.69 1.70 -10.86
N ILE A 18 -3.07 2.10 -9.63
CA ILE A 18 -4.48 2.14 -9.20
C ILE A 18 -5.04 3.56 -9.05
N ILE A 19 -4.16 4.58 -9.06
CA ILE A 19 -4.54 5.99 -9.15
C ILE A 19 -3.89 6.64 -10.36
N ASN A 20 -4.56 7.64 -10.94
CA ASN A 20 -3.95 8.46 -11.98
C ASN A 20 -2.88 9.36 -11.34
N ALA A 21 -1.64 9.28 -11.81
CA ALA A 21 -0.53 10.07 -11.28
C ALA A 21 -0.64 11.58 -11.57
N TYR A 22 -1.42 11.97 -12.57
CA TYR A 22 -1.52 13.36 -13.06
C TYR A 22 -2.86 14.02 -12.75
N GLU A 23 -3.85 13.25 -12.32
CA GLU A 23 -5.20 13.73 -12.03
C GLU A 23 -5.66 13.21 -10.67
N ARG A 24 -6.18 14.09 -9.83
CA ARG A 24 -6.72 13.71 -8.54
C ARG A 24 -8.16 13.19 -8.69
N ALA A 25 -8.29 11.94 -9.09
CA ALA A 25 -9.55 11.21 -9.13
C ALA A 25 -9.63 10.17 -8.01
N PRO A 26 -10.83 9.84 -7.50
CA PRO A 26 -11.05 8.67 -6.66
C PRO A 26 -10.58 7.39 -7.34
N ILE A 27 -10.12 6.42 -6.54
CA ILE A 27 -9.90 5.05 -7.00
C ILE A 27 -11.22 4.51 -7.59
N SER A 28 -11.12 3.87 -8.76
CA SER A 28 -12.32 3.41 -9.47
C SER A 28 -13.03 2.29 -8.72
N GLN A 29 -14.35 2.20 -8.89
CA GLN A 29 -15.15 1.13 -8.30
C GLN A 29 -14.65 -0.27 -8.72
N ALA A 30 -14.18 -0.42 -9.97
CA ALA A 30 -13.63 -1.67 -10.46
C ALA A 30 -12.40 -2.13 -9.66
N VAL A 31 -11.55 -1.22 -9.20
CA VAL A 31 -10.41 -1.54 -8.33
C VAL A 31 -10.90 -1.99 -6.96
N HIS A 32 -11.85 -1.27 -6.35
CA HIS A 32 -12.44 -1.66 -5.07
C HIS A 32 -13.07 -3.07 -5.13
N ASP A 33 -13.86 -3.33 -6.17
CA ASP A 33 -14.53 -4.63 -6.38
C ASP A 33 -13.50 -5.75 -6.58
N THR A 34 -12.43 -5.49 -7.32
CA THR A 34 -11.35 -6.46 -7.57
C THR A 34 -10.59 -6.78 -6.29
N ILE A 35 -10.24 -5.77 -5.49
CA ILE A 35 -9.57 -5.97 -4.19
C ILE A 35 -10.44 -6.81 -3.27
N ALA A 36 -11.73 -6.49 -3.17
CA ALA A 36 -12.68 -7.25 -2.36
C ALA A 36 -12.81 -8.71 -2.82
N ALA A 37 -12.85 -8.95 -4.14
CA ALA A 37 -12.91 -10.29 -4.70
C ALA A 37 -11.65 -11.11 -4.39
N VAL A 38 -10.46 -10.52 -4.48
CA VAL A 38 -9.19 -11.18 -4.13
C VAL A 38 -9.14 -11.51 -2.64
N GLN A 39 -9.53 -10.57 -1.78
CA GLN A 39 -9.59 -10.79 -0.34
C GLN A 39 -10.61 -11.87 0.05
N ALA A 40 -11.74 -11.97 -0.67
CA ALA A 40 -12.73 -13.03 -0.45
C ALA A 40 -12.19 -14.44 -0.78
N LEU A 41 -11.13 -14.56 -1.59
CA LEU A 41 -10.41 -15.82 -1.82
C LEU A 41 -9.40 -16.15 -0.71
N GLY A 42 -9.31 -15.28 0.32
CA GLY A 42 -8.37 -15.43 1.43
C GLY A 42 -6.97 -14.90 1.14
N VAL A 43 -6.77 -14.20 0.01
CA VAL A 43 -5.47 -13.61 -0.35
C VAL A 43 -5.45 -12.14 0.12
N PRO A 44 -4.57 -11.77 1.06
CA PRO A 44 -4.41 -10.39 1.48
C PRO A 44 -3.96 -9.48 0.33
N VAL A 45 -4.42 -8.23 0.37
CA VAL A 45 -3.99 -7.16 -0.54
C VAL A 45 -3.43 -6.02 0.30
N THR A 46 -2.27 -5.49 -0.07
CA THR A 46 -1.65 -4.32 0.56
C THR A 46 -1.01 -3.41 -0.49
N ILE A 47 -0.44 -2.28 -0.04
CA ILE A 47 0.18 -1.26 -0.89
C ILE A 47 1.70 -1.31 -0.79
N GLY A 48 2.36 -1.12 -1.93
CA GLY A 48 3.79 -0.85 -2.02
C GLY A 48 4.06 0.34 -2.93
N SER A 49 4.46 1.48 -2.38
CA SER A 49 4.57 2.73 -3.13
C SER A 49 5.73 3.63 -2.68
N GLY A 50 6.09 4.56 -3.56
CA GLY A 50 7.00 5.67 -3.26
C GLY A 50 6.42 6.72 -2.32
N ARG A 51 5.09 6.73 -2.15
CA ARG A 51 4.41 7.64 -1.23
C ARG A 51 4.78 7.33 0.22
N THR A 52 4.76 8.36 1.07
CA THR A 52 5.04 8.21 2.50
C THR A 52 3.94 7.41 3.20
N LEU A 53 4.26 6.84 4.37
CA LEU A 53 3.26 6.17 5.21
C LEU A 53 2.10 7.13 5.53
N ASP A 54 2.40 8.39 5.85
CA ASP A 54 1.40 9.41 6.14
C ASP A 54 0.45 9.66 4.96
N TYR A 55 0.98 9.72 3.72
CA TYR A 55 0.17 9.83 2.53
C TYR A 55 -0.78 8.64 2.36
N ILE A 56 -0.27 7.42 2.55
CA ILE A 56 -1.08 6.20 2.44
C ILE A 56 -2.24 6.21 3.45
N ARG A 57 -1.99 6.70 4.67
CA ARG A 57 -2.98 6.76 5.75
C ARG A 57 -4.05 7.83 5.52
N ASN A 58 -3.64 9.01 5.06
CA ASN A 58 -4.46 10.22 5.19
C ASN A 58 -4.89 10.81 3.84
N HIS A 59 -4.31 10.36 2.72
CA HIS A 59 -4.43 11.08 1.45
C HIS A 59 -4.78 10.23 0.24
N ILE A 60 -4.86 8.90 0.38
CA ILE A 60 -5.37 8.03 -0.69
C ILE A 60 -6.81 8.44 -1.05
N PRO A 61 -7.11 8.65 -2.35
CA PRO A 61 -8.43 9.10 -2.77
C PRO A 61 -9.40 7.90 -2.83
N GLY A 62 -9.93 7.51 -1.67
CA GLY A 62 -10.84 6.38 -1.51
C GLY A 62 -10.50 5.56 -0.25
N ASP A 63 -11.36 4.62 0.11
CA ASP A 63 -11.13 3.70 1.23
C ASP A 63 -10.84 2.29 0.72
N LEU A 64 -9.56 1.91 0.73
CA LEU A 64 -9.12 0.56 0.36
C LEU A 64 -9.23 -0.45 1.50
N ARG A 65 -9.61 -0.02 2.72
CA ARG A 65 -9.71 -0.87 3.92
C ARG A 65 -8.49 -1.75 4.13
N LEU A 66 -7.30 -1.15 3.99
CA LEU A 66 -6.03 -1.84 4.17
C LEU A 66 -5.90 -2.28 5.63
N THR A 67 -5.72 -3.58 5.84
CA THR A 67 -5.58 -4.20 7.18
C THR A 67 -4.20 -4.80 7.42
N HIS A 68 -3.35 -4.79 6.40
CA HIS A 68 -2.01 -5.36 6.44
C HIS A 68 -0.97 -4.24 6.31
N PRO A 69 0.27 -4.45 6.83
CA PRO A 69 1.33 -3.46 6.69
C PRO A 69 1.57 -3.04 5.23
N VAL A 70 1.82 -1.75 5.04
CA VAL A 70 2.13 -1.17 3.73
C VAL A 70 3.63 -0.92 3.61
N ILE A 71 4.11 -0.98 2.38
CA ILE A 71 5.49 -0.65 2.01
C ILE A 71 5.46 0.77 1.45
N ALA A 72 6.10 1.69 2.14
CA ALA A 72 6.08 3.13 1.86
C ALA A 72 7.49 3.66 1.61
N THR A 73 7.58 4.89 1.11
CA THR A 73 8.84 5.62 0.88
C THR A 73 9.83 4.78 0.06
N GLN A 74 9.36 4.20 -1.06
CA GLN A 74 10.17 3.34 -1.94
C GLN A 74 10.73 2.10 -1.25
N GLY A 75 10.04 1.60 -0.23
CA GLY A 75 10.47 0.45 0.57
C GLY A 75 11.30 0.80 1.80
N ALA A 76 11.62 2.08 2.01
CA ALA A 76 12.36 2.51 3.19
C ALA A 76 11.55 2.43 4.49
N VAL A 77 10.22 2.33 4.43
CA VAL A 77 9.35 2.22 5.61
C VAL A 77 8.32 1.11 5.38
N ILE A 78 8.19 0.20 6.35
CA ILE A 78 7.06 -0.72 6.46
C ILE A 78 6.26 -0.30 7.68
N GLY A 79 4.96 -0.05 7.52
CA GLY A 79 4.14 0.48 8.61
C GLY A 79 2.68 0.04 8.54
N ASP A 80 2.02 0.13 9.69
CA ASP A 80 0.59 -0.11 9.82
C ASP A 80 -0.20 1.08 9.23
N PRO A 81 -1.04 0.86 8.19
CA PRO A 81 -1.80 1.93 7.53
C PRO A 81 -2.98 2.45 8.38
N VAL A 82 -3.32 1.80 9.49
CA VAL A 82 -4.37 2.25 10.41
C VAL A 82 -3.73 3.07 11.53
N THR A 83 -2.82 2.46 12.28
CA THR A 83 -2.24 3.09 13.48
C THR A 83 -1.10 4.06 13.17
N GLY A 84 -0.41 3.88 12.04
CA GLY A 84 0.82 4.58 11.71
C GLY A 84 2.07 4.02 12.41
N HIS A 85 1.94 2.91 13.13
CA HIS A 85 3.07 2.25 13.78
C HIS A 85 4.07 1.74 12.71
N VAL A 86 5.31 2.17 12.82
CA VAL A 86 6.40 1.72 11.95
C VAL A 86 6.92 0.37 12.44
N LEU A 87 6.95 -0.61 11.55
CA LEU A 87 7.42 -1.97 11.81
C LEU A 87 8.90 -2.13 11.45
N ALA A 88 9.32 -1.48 10.36
CA ALA A 88 10.70 -1.46 9.91
C ALA A 88 10.98 -0.18 9.14
N GLU A 89 12.20 0.34 9.25
CA GLU A 89 12.65 1.49 8.49
C GLU A 89 14.14 1.44 8.19
N VAL A 90 14.53 2.03 7.05
CA VAL A 90 15.91 2.19 6.63
C VAL A 90 16.12 3.66 6.27
N HIS A 91 17.10 4.27 6.91
CA HIS A 91 17.42 5.69 6.73
C HIS A 91 18.57 5.88 5.77
N LEU A 92 18.56 7.02 5.06
CA LEU A 92 19.77 7.52 4.42
C LEU A 92 20.81 7.87 5.49
N PRO A 93 22.07 7.41 5.36
CA PRO A 93 23.14 7.86 6.23
C PRO A 93 23.26 9.37 6.21
N LEU A 94 23.45 9.99 7.37
CA LEU A 94 23.44 11.45 7.52
C LEU A 94 24.49 12.14 6.63
N ASP A 95 25.64 11.51 6.46
CA ASP A 95 26.72 12.05 5.61
C ASP A 95 26.34 12.06 4.12
N SER A 96 25.51 11.12 3.68
CA SER A 96 24.97 11.08 2.31
C SER A 96 23.83 12.07 2.08
N ALA A 97 23.15 12.52 3.16
CA ALA A 97 21.98 13.41 3.07
C ALA A 97 22.33 14.91 3.09
N ARG A 98 23.58 15.28 3.35
CA ARG A 98 24.06 16.67 3.49
C ARG A 98 24.77 17.23 2.26
N ALA A 99 24.90 16.43 1.20
CA ALA A 99 25.59 16.81 -0.04
C ALA A 99 24.77 17.76 -0.91
#